data_AF-A0A2T4C7P8-F1
#
_entry.id   AF-A0A2T4C7P8-F1
#
_cell.length_a   1.000
_cell.length_b   1.000
_cell.length_c   1.000
_cell.angle_alpha   90.00
_cell.angle_beta   90.00
_cell.angle_gamma   90.00
#
_symmetry.space_group_name_H-M   'P 1'
#
loop_
_entity.id
_entity.type
_entity.pdbx_description
1 polymer ?
#
loop_
_entity_poly.entity_id
_entity_poly.type
_entity_poly.pdbx_seq_one_letter_code
_entity_poly.pdbx_strand_id
1 'polypeptide(L)'
;MEKGVTYHDEQENSHNLQARIRNPLKGIPRAQLMSDVESFAQRNGLEEHTALLKKGALIAQNPTDPQSIDGDEKLTAHELNVLEREVTHKWHMPSRLFLTIATCSIGAAVQGWDQTGSNGATIFWPDVYGIGDQTITRNAILVGLINAAPYIGSAFIGCWLSDPINNYFGRRGVIFFSAHFCIWPVIGSAFCHTWEQQLACRLLMGIGMGAKASTVPIYAAENAPASIRGALVMSWQMWTAFGILLGSAFNLAVYHVKDINWRLMLGAPFIPAIPLLCLIYLCPESPRWYMKKGRYADAWKSLAVLRNDPIQVARDIYYISAQLEIEKELIGKTNYVTRFTQLFTVPRIRRANLAAFTVMIAQQMCGINIIAFYSTTVFVNAGFTQFRALIGSFGFGLVNWLFAFPAFWTIDTFGRRSLLLFTFPQMFWTLLAAGLCTLISSEHTELKTGLTMQRTLEELDYVFAVPVRTFMKYQLTVALPWWFKKYVFFQRNATKPPLYQFDEVPSDLRRVSIHHAAAASSDDESKRAM
;
A
#
# COMPACT_ATOMS: atom_id res chain seq x y z
N MET A 1 -49.41 -5.00 -25.69
CA MET A 1 -48.11 -5.67 -25.41
C MET A 1 -47.31 -4.70 -24.56
N GLU A 2 -47.10 -5.04 -23.29
CA GLU A 2 -46.11 -4.49 -22.34
C GLU A 2 -46.63 -4.83 -20.95
N LYS A 3 -46.35 -6.06 -20.49
CA LYS A 3 -46.54 -6.41 -19.08
C LYS A 3 -45.32 -5.85 -18.34
N GLY A 4 -45.57 -4.82 -17.54
CA GLY A 4 -44.58 -4.24 -16.64
C GLY A 4 -44.07 -5.31 -15.69
N VAL A 5 -42.75 -5.45 -15.62
CA VAL A 5 -42.07 -6.29 -14.63
C VAL A 5 -42.30 -5.62 -13.28
N THR A 6 -42.99 -6.33 -12.38
CA THR A 6 -43.30 -5.85 -11.04
C THR A 6 -42.02 -5.72 -10.22
N TYR A 7 -41.89 -4.66 -9.41
CA TYR A 7 -40.71 -4.38 -8.56
C TYR A 7 -40.28 -5.59 -7.68
N HIS A 8 -41.24 -6.45 -7.32
CA HIS A 8 -41.01 -7.69 -6.59
C HIS A 8 -40.23 -8.73 -7.42
N ASP A 9 -40.53 -8.87 -8.71
CA ASP A 9 -39.83 -9.79 -9.62
C ASP A 9 -38.40 -9.32 -9.90
N GLU A 10 -38.16 -8.00 -9.96
CA GLU A 10 -36.81 -7.46 -10.09
C GLU A 10 -35.98 -7.69 -8.82
N GLN A 11 -36.58 -7.53 -7.63
CA GLN A 11 -35.90 -7.81 -6.37
C GLN A 11 -35.59 -9.30 -6.22
N GLU A 12 -36.54 -10.18 -6.53
CA GLU A 12 -36.36 -11.63 -6.44
C GLU A 12 -35.36 -12.14 -7.49
N ASN A 13 -35.41 -11.65 -8.72
CA ASN A 13 -34.39 -11.91 -9.73
C ASN A 13 -33.02 -11.37 -9.30
N SER A 14 -32.95 -10.18 -8.69
CA SER A 14 -31.68 -9.63 -8.21
C SER A 14 -31.12 -10.42 -7.03
N HIS A 15 -31.97 -10.96 -6.16
CA HIS A 15 -31.60 -11.76 -5.01
C HIS A 15 -31.18 -13.17 -5.45
N ASN A 16 -31.87 -13.76 -6.41
CA ASN A 16 -31.50 -15.02 -7.06
C ASN A 16 -30.19 -14.88 -7.86
N LEU A 17 -29.99 -13.75 -8.54
CA LEU A 17 -28.73 -13.44 -9.22
C LEU A 17 -27.60 -13.25 -8.21
N GLN A 18 -27.82 -12.55 -7.09
CA GLN A 18 -26.83 -12.41 -6.03
C GLN A 18 -26.52 -13.75 -5.35
N ALA A 19 -27.52 -14.60 -5.14
CA ALA A 19 -27.34 -15.95 -4.60
C ALA A 19 -26.52 -16.84 -5.57
N ARG A 20 -26.82 -16.81 -6.87
CA ARG A 20 -26.04 -17.47 -7.93
C ARG A 20 -24.61 -16.91 -8.03
N ILE A 21 -24.42 -15.61 -7.85
CA ILE A 21 -23.07 -15.00 -7.80
C ILE A 21 -22.30 -15.47 -6.56
N ARG A 22 -22.97 -15.69 -5.42
CA ARG A 22 -22.33 -16.11 -4.17
C ARG A 22 -21.93 -17.60 -4.18
N ASN A 23 -22.77 -18.47 -4.71
CA ASN A 23 -22.41 -19.85 -5.04
C ASN A 23 -23.17 -20.31 -6.31
N PRO A 24 -22.47 -20.44 -7.46
CA PRO A 24 -23.08 -20.86 -8.73
C PRO A 24 -23.77 -22.21 -8.67
N LEU A 25 -23.27 -23.10 -7.81
CA LEU A 25 -23.60 -24.52 -7.79
C LEU A 25 -24.71 -24.85 -6.78
N LYS A 26 -25.08 -23.87 -5.94
CA LYS A 26 -26.07 -24.07 -4.88
C LYS A 26 -27.47 -24.20 -5.49
N GLY A 27 -28.14 -25.33 -5.22
CA GLY A 27 -29.51 -25.62 -5.69
C GLY A 27 -29.59 -26.46 -6.96
N ILE A 28 -28.46 -26.85 -7.57
CA ILE A 28 -28.45 -27.80 -8.70
C ILE A 28 -28.65 -29.23 -8.16
N PRO A 29 -29.62 -30.02 -8.68
CA PRO A 29 -29.81 -31.40 -8.29
C PRO A 29 -28.54 -32.24 -8.51
N ARG A 30 -28.24 -33.14 -7.58
CA ARG A 30 -27.02 -33.96 -7.62
C ARG A 30 -26.84 -34.71 -8.95
N ALA A 31 -27.90 -35.30 -9.49
CA ALA A 31 -27.83 -36.02 -10.76
C ALA A 31 -27.48 -35.11 -11.94
N GLN A 32 -28.03 -33.89 -11.97
CA GLN A 32 -27.72 -32.89 -12.98
C GLN A 32 -26.27 -32.42 -12.85
N LEU A 33 -25.81 -32.13 -11.62
CA LEU A 33 -24.43 -31.72 -11.37
C LEU A 33 -23.41 -32.76 -11.85
N MET A 34 -23.69 -34.05 -11.66
CA MET A 34 -22.80 -35.13 -12.11
C MET A 34 -22.72 -35.20 -13.64
N SER A 35 -23.86 -35.10 -14.32
CA SER A 35 -23.92 -35.05 -15.79
C SER A 35 -23.21 -33.81 -16.35
N ASP A 36 -23.41 -32.65 -15.72
CA ASP A 36 -22.77 -31.40 -16.11
C ASP A 36 -21.24 -31.51 -15.97
N VAL A 37 -20.74 -32.10 -14.87
CA VAL A 37 -19.31 -32.35 -14.64
C VAL A 37 -18.72 -33.32 -15.65
N GLU A 38 -19.41 -34.41 -16.00
CA GLU A 38 -18.96 -35.34 -17.04
C GLU A 38 -18.87 -34.65 -18.41
N SER A 39 -19.92 -33.90 -18.77
CA SER A 39 -19.92 -33.13 -20.01
C SER A 39 -18.81 -32.08 -20.04
N PHE A 40 -18.51 -31.47 -18.89
CA PHE A 40 -17.42 -30.52 -18.72
C PHE A 40 -16.05 -31.19 -18.88
N ALA A 41 -15.86 -32.37 -18.29
CA ALA A 41 -14.62 -33.13 -18.39
C ALA A 41 -14.32 -33.53 -19.85
N GLN A 42 -15.34 -34.02 -20.57
CA GLN A 42 -15.23 -34.38 -21.99
C GLN A 42 -14.93 -33.16 -22.87
N ARG A 43 -15.70 -32.08 -22.73
CA ARG A 43 -15.53 -30.87 -23.56
C ARG A 43 -14.16 -30.22 -23.42
N ASN A 44 -13.53 -30.36 -22.25
CA ASN A 44 -12.30 -29.66 -21.90
C ASN A 44 -11.06 -30.56 -21.85
N GLY A 45 -11.17 -31.83 -22.26
CA GLY A 45 -10.07 -32.78 -22.29
C GLY A 45 -9.51 -33.13 -20.91
N LEU A 46 -10.38 -33.23 -19.91
CA LEU A 46 -10.05 -33.60 -18.51
C LEU A 46 -10.65 -34.96 -18.13
N GLU A 47 -10.87 -35.84 -19.10
CA GLU A 47 -11.53 -37.14 -18.90
C GLU A 47 -10.81 -38.04 -17.88
N GLU A 48 -9.48 -37.95 -17.81
CA GLU A 48 -8.66 -38.67 -16.82
C GLU A 48 -8.96 -38.26 -15.36
N HIS A 49 -9.53 -37.07 -15.16
CA HIS A 49 -9.80 -36.50 -13.84
C HIS A 49 -11.30 -36.46 -13.50
N THR A 50 -12.15 -37.11 -14.29
CA THR A 50 -13.62 -37.04 -14.14
C THR A 50 -14.10 -37.45 -12.74
N ALA A 51 -13.55 -38.52 -12.16
CA ALA A 51 -13.88 -38.95 -10.80
C ALA A 51 -13.52 -37.89 -9.74
N LEU A 52 -12.33 -37.29 -9.84
CA LEU A 52 -11.91 -36.22 -8.94
C LEU A 52 -12.77 -34.96 -9.11
N LEU A 53 -13.15 -34.63 -10.35
CA LEU A 53 -14.01 -33.49 -10.67
C LEU A 53 -15.41 -33.65 -10.07
N LYS A 54 -15.98 -34.87 -10.10
CA LYS A 54 -17.27 -35.16 -9.48
C LYS A 54 -17.25 -34.91 -7.96
N LYS A 55 -16.25 -35.45 -7.27
CA LYS A 55 -16.01 -35.17 -5.85
C LYS A 55 -15.80 -33.67 -5.59
N GLY A 56 -14.94 -33.02 -6.39
CA GLY A 56 -14.62 -31.61 -6.29
C GLY A 56 -15.85 -30.69 -6.47
N ALA A 57 -16.74 -31.03 -7.39
CA ALA A 57 -17.98 -30.29 -7.64
C ALA A 57 -18.95 -30.37 -6.45
N LEU A 58 -19.06 -31.53 -5.80
CA LEU A 58 -19.86 -31.69 -4.58
C LEU A 58 -19.30 -30.85 -3.42
N ILE A 59 -17.98 -30.84 -3.25
CA ILE A 59 -17.32 -29.97 -2.25
C ILE A 59 -17.56 -28.49 -2.56
N ALA A 60 -17.48 -28.10 -3.84
CA ALA A 60 -17.72 -26.72 -4.25
C ALA A 60 -19.20 -26.29 -4.05
N GLN A 61 -20.14 -27.23 -4.17
CA GLN A 61 -21.55 -27.00 -3.90
C GLN A 61 -21.81 -26.75 -2.40
N ASN A 62 -21.24 -27.59 -1.52
CA ASN A 62 -21.41 -27.51 -0.07
C ASN A 62 -20.06 -27.46 0.67
N PRO A 63 -19.37 -26.30 0.71
CA PRO A 63 -18.05 -26.18 1.32
C PRO A 63 -18.06 -26.24 2.86
N THR A 64 -19.23 -26.09 3.51
CA THR A 64 -19.37 -26.07 4.97
C THR A 64 -19.54 -27.43 5.60
N ASP A 65 -19.95 -28.44 4.82
CA ASP A 65 -20.16 -29.80 5.31
C ASP A 65 -19.67 -30.82 4.28
N PRO A 66 -18.34 -31.04 4.18
CA PRO A 66 -17.78 -32.03 3.28
C PRO A 66 -18.11 -33.47 3.70
N GLN A 67 -18.54 -33.69 4.95
CA GLN A 67 -18.76 -35.02 5.52
C GLN A 67 -20.11 -35.63 5.12
N SER A 68 -21.09 -34.82 4.73
CA SER A 68 -22.40 -35.29 4.21
C SER A 68 -22.37 -35.76 2.75
N ILE A 69 -21.19 -35.84 2.13
CA ILE A 69 -21.03 -36.40 0.78
C ILE A 69 -21.10 -37.93 0.85
N ASP A 70 -22.29 -38.47 0.60
CA ASP A 70 -22.57 -39.92 0.59
C ASP A 70 -22.54 -40.54 -0.83
N GLY A 71 -22.37 -41.86 -0.96
CA GLY A 71 -22.44 -42.60 -2.24
C GLY A 71 -21.08 -42.97 -2.86
N ASP A 72 -21.03 -43.29 -4.16
CA ASP A 72 -19.81 -43.71 -4.88
C ASP A 72 -18.72 -42.63 -4.92
N GLU A 73 -19.09 -41.38 -4.68
CA GLU A 73 -18.22 -40.20 -4.64
C GLU A 73 -17.80 -39.83 -3.21
N LYS A 74 -17.92 -40.75 -2.24
CA LYS A 74 -17.54 -40.52 -0.85
C LYS A 74 -16.07 -40.12 -0.74
N LEU A 75 -15.81 -39.10 0.07
CA LEU A 75 -14.45 -38.64 0.33
C LEU A 75 -13.69 -39.66 1.19
N THR A 76 -12.45 -39.90 0.79
CA THR A 76 -11.50 -40.72 1.53
C THR A 76 -11.11 -40.01 2.82
N ALA A 77 -10.74 -40.76 3.87
CA ALA A 77 -10.27 -40.18 5.14
C ALA A 77 -9.10 -39.19 4.94
N HIS A 78 -8.24 -39.44 3.94
CA HIS A 78 -7.18 -38.53 3.53
C HIS A 78 -7.72 -37.20 2.96
N GLU A 79 -8.67 -37.27 2.02
CA GLU A 79 -9.27 -36.10 1.37
C GLU A 79 -10.01 -35.20 2.39
N LEU A 80 -10.70 -35.82 3.37
CA LEU A 80 -11.34 -35.10 4.46
C LEU A 80 -10.33 -34.39 5.37
N ASN A 81 -9.24 -35.06 5.75
CA ASN A 81 -8.18 -34.45 6.55
C ASN A 81 -7.52 -33.28 5.82
N VAL A 82 -7.30 -33.40 4.50
CA VAL A 82 -6.76 -32.30 3.68
C VAL A 82 -7.68 -31.08 3.69
N LEU A 83 -9.00 -31.26 3.58
CA LEU A 83 -9.98 -30.17 3.63
C LEU A 83 -10.07 -29.54 5.04
N GLU A 84 -10.04 -30.36 6.09
CA GLU A 84 -10.02 -29.89 7.47
C GLU A 84 -8.72 -29.10 7.79
N ARG A 85 -7.58 -29.57 7.27
CA ARG A 85 -6.28 -28.91 7.38
C ARG A 85 -6.25 -27.57 6.66
N GLU A 86 -6.98 -27.41 5.55
CA GLU A 86 -7.11 -26.12 4.85
C GLU A 86 -7.81 -25.06 5.71
N VAL A 87 -8.79 -25.48 6.52
CA VAL A 87 -9.54 -24.58 7.42
C VAL A 87 -8.74 -24.28 8.70
N THR A 88 -8.13 -25.30 9.30
CA THR A 88 -7.36 -25.19 10.56
C THR A 88 -5.99 -24.54 10.37
N HIS A 89 -5.27 -24.87 9.29
CA HIS A 89 -3.93 -24.37 8.97
C HIS A 89 -3.91 -23.49 7.71
N LYS A 90 -4.57 -22.33 7.78
CA LYS A 90 -4.73 -21.37 6.67
C LYS A 90 -3.42 -20.93 5.99
N TRP A 91 -2.29 -20.98 6.70
CA TRP A 91 -0.98 -20.53 6.21
C TRP A 91 -0.10 -21.65 5.64
N HIS A 92 -0.55 -22.91 5.68
CA HIS A 92 0.22 -24.04 5.16
C HIS A 92 0.08 -24.15 3.64
N MET A 93 1.08 -23.66 2.91
CA MET A 93 1.04 -23.50 1.46
C MET A 93 2.18 -24.23 0.74
N PRO A 94 1.99 -24.66 -0.52
CA PRO A 94 3.08 -25.20 -1.33
C PRO A 94 4.19 -24.17 -1.54
N SER A 95 5.43 -24.65 -1.70
CA SER A 95 6.62 -23.81 -1.94
C SER A 95 6.47 -22.90 -3.16
N ARG A 96 5.75 -23.34 -4.19
CA ARG A 96 5.50 -22.56 -5.42
C ARG A 96 4.48 -21.43 -5.21
N LEU A 97 3.48 -21.64 -4.36
CA LEU A 97 2.57 -20.57 -3.95
C LEU A 97 3.32 -19.54 -3.09
N PHE A 98 4.17 -20.00 -2.16
CA PHE A 98 5.04 -19.11 -1.39
C PHE A 98 5.98 -18.30 -2.28
N LEU A 99 6.62 -18.93 -3.28
CA LEU A 99 7.45 -18.24 -4.28
C LEU A 99 6.65 -17.19 -5.07
N THR A 100 5.42 -17.50 -5.46
CA THR A 100 4.52 -16.58 -6.14
C THR A 100 4.20 -15.37 -5.26
N ILE A 101 3.89 -15.61 -3.98
CA ILE A 101 3.65 -14.56 -2.98
C ILE A 101 4.89 -13.69 -2.81
N ALA A 102 6.07 -14.28 -2.61
CA ALA A 102 7.33 -13.57 -2.47
C ALA A 102 7.65 -12.71 -3.71
N THR A 103 7.39 -13.23 -4.92
CA THR A 103 7.58 -12.49 -6.17
C THR A 103 6.63 -11.29 -6.25
N CYS A 104 5.36 -11.46 -5.89
CA CYS A 104 4.39 -10.36 -5.80
C CYS A 104 4.82 -9.30 -4.77
N SER A 105 5.36 -9.73 -3.63
CA SER A 105 5.87 -8.88 -2.55
C SER A 105 7.08 -8.04 -2.97
N ILE A 106 8.07 -8.65 -3.64
CA ILE A 106 9.18 -7.91 -4.26
C ILE A 106 8.63 -6.89 -5.27
N GLY A 107 7.58 -7.29 -5.99
CA GLY A 107 6.82 -6.41 -6.84
C GLY A 107 6.40 -5.10 -6.14
N ALA A 108 5.70 -5.21 -5.02
CA ALA A 108 5.29 -4.06 -4.23
C ALA A 108 6.49 -3.28 -3.64
N ALA A 109 7.51 -3.97 -3.17
CA ALA A 109 8.70 -3.34 -2.58
C ALA A 109 9.47 -2.44 -3.56
N VAL A 110 9.61 -2.85 -4.82
CA VAL A 110 10.21 -2.01 -5.89
C VAL A 110 9.48 -0.67 -6.01
N GLN A 111 8.14 -0.66 -5.90
CA GLN A 111 7.36 0.57 -5.99
C GLN A 111 7.65 1.52 -4.82
N GLY A 112 7.73 1.02 -3.59
CA GLY A 112 8.07 1.86 -2.44
C GLY A 112 9.51 2.38 -2.46
N TRP A 113 10.44 1.57 -2.97
CA TRP A 113 11.84 1.95 -3.10
C TRP A 113 12.01 3.09 -4.11
N ASP A 114 11.33 3.04 -5.26
CA ASP A 114 11.39 4.11 -6.26
C ASP A 114 10.91 5.47 -5.73
N GLN A 115 9.85 5.48 -4.93
CA GLN A 115 9.34 6.70 -4.29
C GLN A 115 10.39 7.37 -3.41
N THR A 116 11.07 6.57 -2.57
CA THR A 116 12.07 7.07 -1.64
C THR A 116 13.41 7.37 -2.30
N GLY A 117 13.81 6.62 -3.33
CA GLY A 117 14.98 6.95 -4.14
C GLY A 117 14.83 8.34 -4.79
N SER A 118 13.63 8.65 -5.28
CA SER A 118 13.33 9.99 -5.80
C SER A 118 13.35 11.07 -4.71
N ASN A 119 12.84 10.79 -3.50
CA ASN A 119 12.91 11.71 -2.36
C ASN A 119 14.35 12.09 -1.97
N GLY A 120 15.22 11.08 -1.80
CA GLY A 120 16.63 11.31 -1.46
C GLY A 120 17.41 12.02 -2.57
N ALA A 121 17.09 11.74 -3.83
CA ALA A 121 17.77 12.39 -4.95
C ALA A 121 17.32 13.86 -5.16
N THR A 122 16.08 14.20 -4.80
CA THR A 122 15.49 15.54 -5.04
C THR A 122 16.22 16.68 -4.36
N ILE A 123 17.01 16.41 -3.31
CA ILE A 123 17.85 17.43 -2.67
C ILE A 123 19.18 17.71 -3.38
N PHE A 124 19.57 16.91 -4.37
CA PHE A 124 20.88 17.00 -5.02
C PHE A 124 20.80 17.30 -6.52
N TRP A 125 19.91 16.62 -7.24
CA TRP A 125 19.86 16.74 -8.70
C TRP A 125 19.41 18.12 -9.22
N PRO A 126 18.54 18.91 -8.53
CA PRO A 126 18.14 20.21 -9.04
C PRO A 126 19.32 21.18 -9.21
N ASP A 127 20.27 21.14 -8.28
CA ASP A 127 21.49 21.96 -8.34
C ASP A 127 22.37 21.57 -9.53
N VAL A 128 22.47 20.26 -9.80
CA VAL A 128 23.28 19.71 -10.91
C VAL A 128 22.71 20.11 -12.28
N TYR A 129 21.39 20.16 -12.43
CA TYR A 129 20.75 20.57 -13.69
C TYR A 129 20.55 22.09 -13.83
N GLY A 130 21.01 22.90 -12.86
CA GLY A 130 20.83 24.35 -12.88
C GLY A 130 19.39 24.82 -12.60
N ILE A 131 18.58 23.96 -11.98
CA ILE A 131 17.16 24.18 -11.63
C ILE A 131 17.00 24.27 -10.08
N GLY A 132 18.11 24.39 -9.35
CA GLY A 132 18.12 24.43 -7.87
C GLY A 132 17.48 25.68 -7.27
N ASP A 133 17.43 26.78 -8.01
CA ASP A 133 16.85 28.03 -7.53
C ASP A 133 15.32 27.96 -7.50
N GLN A 134 14.77 27.67 -6.32
CA GLN A 134 13.34 27.56 -6.07
C GLN A 134 12.62 28.92 -6.02
N THR A 135 13.34 30.05 -6.02
CA THR A 135 12.71 31.39 -6.08
C THR A 135 12.06 31.64 -7.44
N ILE A 136 12.55 30.97 -8.49
CA ILE A 136 11.97 30.98 -9.81
C ILE A 136 10.83 29.95 -9.85
N THR A 137 9.57 30.42 -9.92
CA THR A 137 8.36 29.57 -10.01
C THR A 137 8.48 28.47 -11.07
N ARG A 138 9.12 28.77 -12.20
CA ARG A 138 9.37 27.80 -13.27
C ARG A 138 10.19 26.59 -12.80
N ASN A 139 11.23 26.81 -12.00
CA ASN A 139 12.11 25.75 -11.52
C ASN A 139 11.39 24.83 -10.53
N ALA A 140 10.60 25.39 -9.62
CA ALA A 140 9.75 24.62 -8.72
C ALA A 140 8.72 23.76 -9.47
N ILE A 141 8.09 24.31 -10.52
CA ILE A 141 7.17 23.56 -11.39
C ILE A 141 7.91 22.43 -12.12
N LEU A 142 9.12 22.67 -12.62
CA LEU A 142 9.93 21.64 -13.29
C LEU A 142 10.32 20.50 -12.35
N VAL A 143 10.73 20.81 -11.12
CA VAL A 143 11.02 19.80 -10.09
C VAL A 143 9.78 18.98 -9.76
N GLY A 144 8.64 19.65 -9.56
CA GLY A 144 7.36 19.00 -9.34
C GLY A 144 6.95 18.10 -10.51
N LEU A 145 7.14 18.56 -11.76
CA LEU A 145 6.84 17.82 -12.97
C LEU A 145 7.67 16.53 -13.08
N ILE A 146 8.98 16.62 -12.81
CA ILE A 146 9.89 15.47 -12.88
C ILE A 146 9.53 14.42 -11.82
N ASN A 147 9.15 14.84 -10.61
CA ASN A 147 8.70 13.92 -9.56
C ASN A 147 7.30 13.35 -9.82
N ALA A 148 6.42 14.10 -10.50
CA ALA A 148 5.09 13.63 -10.90
C ALA A 148 5.11 12.73 -12.15
N ALA A 149 6.18 12.78 -12.95
CA ALA A 149 6.30 12.08 -14.23
C ALA A 149 6.01 10.56 -14.17
N PRO A 150 6.48 9.78 -13.17
CA PRO A 150 6.14 8.37 -13.08
C PRO A 150 4.63 8.13 -12.92
N TYR A 151 3.93 8.99 -12.17
CA TYR A 151 2.48 8.89 -11.99
C TYR A 151 1.72 9.31 -13.24
N ILE A 152 2.21 10.32 -13.97
CA ILE A 152 1.66 10.73 -15.27
C ILE A 152 1.77 9.56 -16.27
N GLY A 153 2.95 8.96 -16.40
CA GLY A 153 3.16 7.80 -17.27
C GLY A 153 2.30 6.60 -16.89
N SER A 154 2.14 6.36 -15.58
CA SER A 154 1.26 5.33 -15.04
C SER A 154 -0.22 5.58 -15.36
N ALA A 155 -0.72 6.80 -15.12
CA ALA A 155 -2.13 7.13 -15.26
C ALA A 155 -2.61 7.15 -16.72
N PHE A 156 -1.80 7.72 -17.64
CA PHE A 156 -2.20 7.87 -19.04
C PHE A 156 -1.92 6.63 -19.89
N ILE A 157 -0.84 5.89 -19.61
CA ILE A 157 -0.42 4.77 -20.46
C ILE A 157 -0.40 3.47 -19.65
N GLY A 158 0.32 3.42 -18.53
CA GLY A 158 0.58 2.17 -17.78
C GLY A 158 -0.68 1.41 -17.36
N CYS A 159 -1.65 2.10 -16.76
CA CYS A 159 -2.91 1.48 -16.31
C CYS A 159 -3.79 0.98 -17.47
N TRP A 160 -3.83 1.71 -18.58
CA TRP A 160 -4.65 1.38 -19.75
C TRP A 160 -4.05 0.24 -20.56
N LEU A 161 -2.73 0.20 -20.66
CA LEU A 161 -1.98 -0.82 -21.38
C LEU A 161 -2.01 -2.18 -20.65
N SER A 162 -2.30 -2.18 -19.35
CA SER A 162 -2.37 -3.39 -18.55
C SER A 162 -3.42 -4.40 -19.05
N ASP A 163 -4.66 -3.97 -19.35
CA ASP A 163 -5.71 -4.90 -19.80
C ASP A 163 -5.39 -5.60 -21.14
N PRO A 164 -5.00 -4.90 -22.23
CA PRO A 164 -4.66 -5.57 -23.48
C PRO A 164 -3.44 -6.49 -23.31
N ILE A 165 -2.36 -6.04 -22.65
CA ILE A 165 -1.18 -6.91 -22.46
C ILE A 165 -1.55 -8.14 -21.61
N ASN A 166 -2.37 -8.00 -20.57
CA ASN A 166 -2.84 -9.13 -19.77
C ASN A 166 -3.64 -10.13 -20.61
N ASN A 167 -4.46 -9.65 -21.54
CA ASN A 167 -5.23 -10.52 -22.41
C ASN A 167 -4.37 -11.25 -23.45
N TYR A 168 -3.25 -10.69 -23.91
CA TYR A 168 -2.36 -11.33 -24.91
C TYR A 168 -1.23 -12.17 -24.28
N PHE A 169 -0.48 -11.61 -23.34
CA PHE A 169 0.76 -12.20 -22.81
C PHE A 169 0.60 -12.94 -21.47
N GLY A 170 -0.60 -12.94 -20.88
CA GLY A 170 -0.82 -13.51 -19.54
C GLY A 170 -0.40 -12.58 -18.42
N ARG A 171 -0.65 -12.96 -17.16
CA ARG A 171 -0.31 -12.14 -16.00
C ARG A 171 1.20 -12.12 -15.78
N ARG A 172 1.86 -13.28 -15.95
CA ARG A 172 3.31 -13.43 -15.83
C ARG A 172 4.03 -12.58 -16.89
N GLY A 173 3.53 -12.59 -18.13
CA GLY A 173 4.11 -11.82 -19.23
C GLY A 173 4.06 -10.31 -19.00
N VAL A 174 2.97 -9.80 -18.42
CA VAL A 174 2.84 -8.36 -18.09
C VAL A 174 3.80 -7.97 -16.98
N ILE A 175 3.95 -8.81 -15.94
CA ILE A 175 4.90 -8.55 -14.85
C ILE A 175 6.34 -8.54 -15.39
N PHE A 176 6.66 -9.44 -16.32
CA PHE A 176 7.96 -9.47 -17.00
C PHE A 176 8.21 -8.24 -17.88
N PHE A 177 7.23 -7.85 -18.70
CA PHE A 177 7.32 -6.64 -19.52
C PHE A 177 7.47 -5.38 -18.66
N SER A 178 6.63 -5.24 -17.63
CA SER A 178 6.71 -4.10 -16.71
C SER A 178 8.02 -4.04 -15.93
N ALA A 179 8.60 -5.19 -15.56
CA ALA A 179 9.91 -5.23 -14.92
C ALA A 179 11.03 -4.65 -15.82
N HIS A 180 10.98 -4.85 -17.14
CA HIS A 180 11.92 -4.21 -18.07
C HIS A 180 11.80 -2.68 -18.04
N PHE A 181 10.56 -2.18 -18.04
CA PHE A 181 10.28 -0.74 -17.91
C PHE A 181 10.62 -0.18 -16.52
N CYS A 182 10.83 -1.03 -15.51
CA CYS A 182 11.36 -0.61 -14.21
C CYS A 182 12.89 -0.73 -14.11
N ILE A 183 13.56 -1.40 -15.06
CA ILE A 183 15.03 -1.60 -15.05
C ILE A 183 15.71 -0.57 -15.95
N TRP A 184 15.37 -0.56 -17.24
CA TRP A 184 16.09 0.24 -18.23
C TRP A 184 15.97 1.74 -18.00
N PRO A 185 14.78 2.30 -17.69
CA PRO A 185 14.66 3.72 -17.43
C PRO A 185 15.28 4.16 -16.09
N VAL A 186 15.39 3.25 -15.12
CA VAL A 186 16.08 3.50 -13.84
C VAL A 186 17.60 3.59 -14.06
N ILE A 187 18.16 2.66 -14.85
CA ILE A 187 19.56 2.73 -15.27
C ILE A 187 19.77 4.00 -16.12
N GLY A 188 18.90 4.27 -17.08
CA GLY A 188 18.95 5.49 -17.90
C GLY A 188 18.93 6.77 -17.07
N SER A 189 18.08 6.82 -16.03
CA SER A 189 18.01 7.94 -15.08
C SER A 189 19.34 8.20 -14.35
N ALA A 190 20.13 7.16 -14.07
CA ALA A 190 21.45 7.33 -13.46
C ALA A 190 22.49 7.93 -14.42
N PHE A 191 22.26 7.84 -15.74
CA PHE A 191 23.16 8.38 -16.77
C PHE A 191 22.67 9.68 -17.42
N CYS A 192 21.50 10.20 -17.03
CA CYS A 192 20.97 11.45 -17.55
C CYS A 192 21.89 12.64 -17.27
N HIS A 193 22.02 13.53 -18.25
CA HIS A 193 22.77 14.79 -18.14
C HIS A 193 21.87 16.02 -18.24
N THR A 194 20.65 15.87 -18.78
CA THR A 194 19.65 16.94 -18.87
C THR A 194 18.34 16.57 -18.19
N TRP A 195 17.57 17.58 -17.80
CA TRP A 195 16.31 17.40 -17.10
C TRP A 195 15.22 16.79 -18.01
N GLU A 196 15.28 17.02 -19.32
CA GLU A 196 14.37 16.43 -20.32
C GLU A 196 14.59 14.93 -20.46
N GLN A 197 15.87 14.50 -20.48
CA GLN A 197 16.21 13.08 -20.46
C GLN A 197 15.70 12.41 -19.18
N GLN A 198 15.89 13.07 -18.03
CA GLN A 198 15.39 12.59 -16.75
C GLN A 198 13.87 12.46 -16.74
N LEU A 199 13.16 13.44 -17.32
CA LEU A 199 11.71 13.41 -17.47
C LEU A 199 11.26 12.24 -18.34
N ALA A 200 11.90 12.01 -19.49
CA ALA A 200 11.58 10.92 -20.39
C ALA A 200 11.80 9.54 -19.73
N CYS A 201 12.92 9.35 -19.04
CA CYS A 201 13.19 8.11 -18.30
C CYS A 201 12.13 7.85 -17.21
N ARG A 202 11.72 8.89 -16.47
CA ARG A 202 10.67 8.75 -15.44
C ARG A 202 9.28 8.48 -16.00
N LEU A 203 8.92 9.07 -17.14
CA LEU A 203 7.68 8.75 -17.85
C LEU A 203 7.65 7.27 -18.26
N LEU A 204 8.73 6.77 -18.86
CA LEU A 204 8.87 5.36 -19.25
C LEU A 204 8.78 4.43 -18.05
N MET A 205 9.44 4.77 -16.95
CA MET A 205 9.35 4.03 -15.70
C MET A 205 7.91 3.94 -15.18
N GLY A 206 7.17 5.05 -15.27
CA GLY A 206 5.76 5.13 -14.90
C GLY A 206 4.87 4.12 -15.62
N ILE A 207 5.15 3.84 -16.90
CA ILE A 207 4.41 2.84 -17.68
C ILE A 207 4.55 1.45 -17.05
N GLY A 208 5.78 1.05 -16.70
CA GLY A 208 6.06 -0.22 -16.03
C GLY A 208 5.42 -0.28 -14.65
N MET A 209 5.58 0.78 -13.85
CA MET A 209 5.01 0.89 -12.51
C MET A 209 3.48 0.72 -12.53
N GLY A 210 2.77 1.36 -13.46
CA GLY A 210 1.32 1.28 -13.58
C GLY A 210 0.81 -0.08 -14.07
N ALA A 211 1.44 -0.66 -15.10
CA ALA A 211 1.09 -1.98 -15.62
C ALA A 211 1.28 -3.08 -14.56
N LYS A 212 2.33 -2.97 -13.77
CA LYS A 212 2.62 -3.86 -12.66
C LYS A 212 1.64 -3.69 -11.49
N ALA A 213 1.39 -2.45 -11.05
CA ALA A 213 0.52 -2.17 -9.90
C ALA A 213 -0.94 -2.65 -10.14
N SER A 214 -1.39 -2.64 -11.39
CA SER A 214 -2.70 -3.17 -11.77
C SER A 214 -2.73 -4.69 -11.90
N THR A 215 -1.61 -5.33 -12.27
CA THR A 215 -1.57 -6.77 -12.56
C THR A 215 -1.21 -7.62 -11.35
N VAL A 216 -0.23 -7.20 -10.53
CA VAL A 216 0.32 -8.04 -9.46
C VAL A 216 -0.71 -8.37 -8.37
N PRO A 217 -1.53 -7.43 -7.85
CA PRO A 217 -2.56 -7.77 -6.86
C PRO A 217 -3.61 -8.73 -7.42
N ILE A 218 -3.95 -8.60 -8.71
CA ILE A 218 -4.89 -9.50 -9.39
C ILE A 218 -4.28 -10.89 -9.56
N TYR A 219 -3.03 -10.96 -10.00
CA TYR A 219 -2.29 -12.21 -10.13
C TYR A 219 -2.17 -12.94 -8.79
N ALA A 220 -1.85 -12.21 -7.72
CA ALA A 220 -1.84 -12.73 -6.37
C ALA A 220 -3.23 -13.28 -5.97
N ALA A 221 -4.30 -12.51 -6.23
CA ALA A 221 -5.66 -12.93 -5.90
C ALA A 221 -6.16 -14.14 -6.71
N GLU A 222 -5.76 -14.26 -7.97
CA GLU A 222 -6.13 -15.38 -8.86
C GLU A 222 -5.41 -16.69 -8.48
N ASN A 223 -4.20 -16.63 -7.96
CA ASN A 223 -3.45 -17.82 -7.52
C ASN A 223 -3.77 -18.24 -6.07
N ALA A 224 -4.17 -17.29 -5.23
CA ALA A 224 -4.46 -17.53 -3.83
C ALA A 224 -5.77 -18.31 -3.59
N PRO A 225 -5.77 -19.27 -2.65
CA PRO A 225 -6.97 -19.85 -2.07
C PRO A 225 -7.91 -18.77 -1.52
N ALA A 226 -9.22 -19.04 -1.53
CA ALA A 226 -10.24 -18.08 -1.09
C ALA A 226 -10.06 -17.62 0.37
N SER A 227 -9.55 -18.48 1.24
CA SER A 227 -9.34 -18.23 2.67
C SER A 227 -8.29 -17.15 2.96
N ILE A 228 -7.22 -17.08 2.16
CA ILE A 228 -6.09 -16.15 2.37
C ILE A 228 -6.05 -15.02 1.33
N ARG A 229 -6.94 -15.05 0.32
CA ARG A 229 -6.94 -14.10 -0.81
C ARG A 229 -6.95 -12.65 -0.34
N GLY A 230 -7.78 -12.34 0.66
CA GLY A 230 -7.88 -10.99 1.24
C GLY A 230 -6.55 -10.54 1.85
N ALA A 231 -5.97 -11.36 2.72
CA ALA A 231 -4.68 -11.14 3.35
C ALA A 231 -3.56 -10.94 2.30
N LEU A 232 -3.54 -11.75 1.24
CA LEU A 232 -2.51 -11.62 0.21
C LEU A 232 -2.62 -10.30 -0.57
N VAL A 233 -3.84 -9.86 -0.90
CA VAL A 233 -4.05 -8.55 -1.55
C VAL A 233 -3.61 -7.41 -0.64
N MET A 234 -3.87 -7.51 0.66
CA MET A 234 -3.46 -6.51 1.65
C MET A 234 -1.94 -6.46 1.88
N SER A 235 -1.25 -7.59 1.67
CA SER A 235 0.21 -7.66 1.81
C SER A 235 0.94 -6.69 0.87
N TRP A 236 0.32 -6.31 -0.25
CA TRP A 236 0.86 -5.31 -1.19
C TRP A 236 1.30 -4.04 -0.47
N GLN A 237 0.43 -3.44 0.34
CA GLN A 237 0.74 -2.17 1.00
C GLN A 237 1.85 -2.30 2.05
N MET A 238 1.89 -3.42 2.77
CA MET A 238 2.94 -3.72 3.75
C MET A 238 4.31 -3.82 3.08
N TRP A 239 4.39 -4.49 1.93
CA TRP A 239 5.63 -4.63 1.18
C TRP A 239 6.03 -3.34 0.46
N THR A 240 5.07 -2.50 0.04
CA THR A 240 5.37 -1.12 -0.40
C THR A 240 6.00 -0.30 0.72
N ALA A 241 5.46 -0.37 1.94
CA ALA A 241 6.05 0.32 3.11
C ALA A 241 7.46 -0.21 3.45
N PHE A 242 7.69 -1.51 3.30
CA PHE A 242 9.03 -2.09 3.42
C PHE A 242 9.99 -1.57 2.35
N GLY A 243 9.52 -1.39 1.11
CA GLY A 243 10.28 -0.76 0.04
C GLY A 243 10.70 0.67 0.35
N ILE A 244 9.79 1.46 0.95
CA ILE A 244 10.07 2.82 1.43
C ILE A 244 11.19 2.79 2.50
N LEU A 245 11.11 1.88 3.48
CA LEU A 245 12.14 1.72 4.49
C LEU A 245 13.51 1.39 3.88
N LEU A 246 13.57 0.40 2.98
CA LEU A 246 14.82 0.01 2.32
C LEU A 246 15.40 1.12 1.44
N GLY A 247 14.56 1.85 0.71
CA GLY A 247 15.03 2.95 -0.12
C GLY A 247 15.56 4.13 0.71
N SER A 248 14.89 4.49 1.81
CA SER A 248 15.42 5.50 2.75
C SER A 248 16.73 5.04 3.41
N ALA A 249 16.87 3.75 3.73
CA ALA A 249 18.12 3.19 4.25
C ALA A 249 19.25 3.25 3.21
N PHE A 250 18.95 2.93 1.95
CA PHE A 250 19.91 3.00 0.85
C PHE A 250 20.37 4.43 0.59
N ASN A 251 19.45 5.41 0.62
CA ASN A 251 19.80 6.83 0.49
C ASN A 251 20.79 7.27 1.58
N LEU A 252 20.60 6.80 2.82
CA LEU A 252 21.51 7.09 3.94
C LEU A 252 22.89 6.44 3.74
N ALA A 253 22.92 5.19 3.29
CA ALA A 253 24.16 4.45 3.03
C ALA A 253 24.99 5.10 1.93
N VAL A 254 24.32 5.56 0.87
CA VAL A 254 24.99 6.17 -0.27
C VAL A 254 25.43 7.61 0.01
N TYR A 255 24.79 8.36 0.91
CA TYR A 255 25.03 9.79 1.17
C TYR A 255 26.50 10.27 1.19
N HIS A 256 27.45 9.44 1.65
CA HIS A 256 28.87 9.81 1.73
C HIS A 256 29.63 9.71 0.40
N VAL A 257 29.03 9.17 -0.67
CA VAL A 257 29.64 8.99 -1.99
C VAL A 257 29.49 10.26 -2.85
N LYS A 258 30.30 11.26 -2.54
CA LYS A 258 30.29 12.56 -3.23
C LYS A 258 30.28 12.41 -4.76
N ASP A 259 29.56 13.32 -5.43
CA ASP A 259 29.34 13.44 -6.89
C ASP A 259 28.43 12.39 -7.56
N ILE A 260 28.34 11.15 -7.05
CA ILE A 260 27.55 10.07 -7.67
C ILE A 260 26.29 9.73 -6.84
N ASN A 261 26.17 10.25 -5.61
CA ASN A 261 25.06 10.04 -4.69
C ASN A 261 23.67 9.97 -5.32
N TRP A 262 23.26 11.03 -6.02
CA TRP A 262 21.91 11.16 -6.56
C TRP A 262 21.67 10.17 -7.70
N ARG A 263 22.69 9.85 -8.50
CA ARG A 263 22.60 8.85 -9.58
C ARG A 263 22.37 7.45 -8.99
N LEU A 264 23.09 7.12 -7.92
CA LEU A 264 22.92 5.86 -7.20
C LEU A 264 21.56 5.78 -6.50
N MET A 265 21.07 6.87 -5.89
CA MET A 265 19.74 6.91 -5.28
C MET A 265 18.62 6.69 -6.30
N LEU A 266 18.74 7.28 -7.50
CA LEU A 266 17.80 7.05 -8.59
C LEU A 266 17.92 5.66 -9.21
N GLY A 267 19.15 5.11 -9.28
CA GLY A 267 19.42 3.77 -9.81
C GLY A 267 19.09 2.63 -8.85
N ALA A 268 18.96 2.91 -7.55
CA ALA A 268 18.76 1.91 -6.49
C ALA A 268 17.58 0.94 -6.70
N PRO A 269 16.40 1.38 -7.23
CA PRO A 269 15.25 0.49 -7.45
C PRO A 269 15.53 -0.66 -8.44
N PHE A 270 16.64 -0.60 -9.20
CA PHE A 270 17.12 -1.71 -10.01
C PHE A 270 17.43 -2.97 -9.18
N ILE A 271 17.97 -2.80 -7.97
CA ILE A 271 18.39 -3.90 -7.09
C ILE A 271 17.24 -4.89 -6.81
N PRO A 272 16.05 -4.46 -6.34
CA PRO A 272 14.91 -5.37 -6.16
C PRO A 272 14.21 -5.73 -7.49
N ALA A 273 14.46 -5.01 -8.60
CA ALA A 273 13.84 -5.30 -9.88
C ALA A 273 14.47 -6.52 -10.60
N ILE A 274 15.78 -6.79 -10.44
CA ILE A 274 16.41 -7.98 -11.03
C ILE A 274 15.84 -9.28 -10.43
N PRO A 275 15.76 -9.46 -9.09
CA PRO A 275 15.16 -10.66 -8.52
C PRO A 275 13.71 -10.84 -8.97
N LEU A 276 12.94 -9.75 -9.09
CA LEU A 276 11.58 -9.82 -9.63
C LEU A 276 11.57 -10.40 -11.05
N LEU A 277 12.48 -9.95 -11.92
CA LEU A 277 12.60 -10.42 -13.30
C LEU A 277 13.03 -11.89 -13.38
N CYS A 278 13.89 -12.35 -12.48
CA CYS A 278 14.34 -13.74 -12.46
C CYS A 278 13.28 -14.68 -11.87
N LEU A 279 12.69 -14.30 -10.73
CA LEU A 279 11.76 -15.14 -9.98
C LEU A 279 10.42 -15.33 -10.70
N ILE A 280 9.98 -14.33 -11.49
CA ILE A 280 8.73 -14.44 -12.25
C ILE A 280 8.75 -15.60 -13.26
N TYR A 281 9.93 -16.05 -13.72
CA TYR A 281 10.04 -17.22 -14.59
C TYR A 281 9.72 -18.54 -13.90
N LEU A 282 9.97 -18.62 -12.60
CA LEU A 282 9.75 -19.80 -11.79
C LEU A 282 8.30 -19.89 -11.28
N CYS A 283 7.54 -18.80 -11.39
CA CYS A 283 6.14 -18.73 -10.99
C CYS A 283 5.22 -19.30 -12.08
N PRO A 284 4.20 -20.08 -11.70
CA PRO A 284 3.19 -20.57 -12.64
C PRO A 284 2.28 -19.43 -13.12
N GLU A 285 1.76 -19.53 -14.33
CA GLU A 285 0.79 -18.54 -14.85
C GLU A 285 -0.60 -18.72 -14.19
N SER A 286 -1.38 -17.65 -14.12
CA SER A 286 -2.71 -17.65 -13.48
C SER A 286 -3.64 -18.73 -14.06
N PRO A 287 -4.18 -19.63 -13.22
CA PRO A 287 -5.16 -20.63 -13.66
C PRO A 287 -6.42 -20.02 -14.27
N ARG A 288 -6.89 -18.90 -13.70
CA ARG A 288 -8.07 -18.18 -14.18
C ARG A 288 -7.85 -17.63 -15.58
N TRP A 289 -6.63 -17.17 -15.89
CA TRP A 289 -6.28 -16.71 -17.23
C TRP A 289 -6.33 -17.85 -18.26
N TYR A 290 -5.77 -19.02 -17.94
CA TYR A 290 -5.84 -20.20 -18.81
C TYR A 290 -7.29 -20.62 -19.09
N MET A 291 -8.14 -20.68 -18.07
CA MET A 291 -9.56 -21.00 -18.22
C MET A 291 -10.32 -19.97 -19.07
N LYS A 292 -10.02 -18.67 -18.92
CA LYS A 292 -10.62 -17.61 -19.77
C LYS A 292 -10.27 -17.80 -21.25
N LYS A 293 -9.11 -18.41 -21.55
CA LYS A 293 -8.65 -18.74 -22.92
C LYS A 293 -9.11 -20.12 -23.40
N GLY A 294 -9.85 -20.89 -22.59
CA GLY A 294 -10.29 -22.24 -22.92
C GLY A 294 -9.20 -23.32 -22.78
N ARG A 295 -8.04 -22.99 -22.20
CA ARG A 295 -6.91 -23.92 -22.00
C ARG A 295 -7.01 -24.61 -20.64
N TYR A 296 -7.99 -25.51 -20.48
CA TYR A 296 -8.27 -26.15 -19.19
C TYR A 296 -7.18 -27.13 -18.72
N ALA A 297 -6.53 -27.86 -19.65
CA ALA A 297 -5.42 -28.75 -19.30
C ALA A 297 -4.22 -28.02 -18.68
N ASP A 298 -3.89 -26.82 -19.18
CA ASP A 298 -2.82 -26.00 -18.60
C ASP A 298 -3.24 -25.34 -17.28
N ALA A 299 -4.53 -25.00 -17.14
CA ALA A 299 -5.09 -24.53 -15.88
C ALA A 299 -4.99 -25.59 -14.78
N TRP A 300 -5.25 -26.85 -15.11
CA TRP A 300 -5.08 -27.99 -14.19
C TRP A 300 -3.62 -28.12 -13.73
N LYS A 301 -2.66 -28.12 -14.67
CA LYS A 301 -1.23 -28.16 -14.35
C LYS A 301 -0.79 -27.01 -13.45
N SER A 302 -1.29 -25.79 -13.69
CA SER A 302 -0.99 -24.64 -12.84
C SER A 302 -1.57 -24.78 -11.43
N LEU A 303 -2.85 -25.19 -11.31
CA LEU A 303 -3.49 -25.42 -10.01
C LEU A 303 -2.84 -26.56 -9.22
N ALA A 304 -2.43 -27.63 -9.88
CA ALA A 304 -1.74 -28.76 -9.25
C ALA A 304 -0.43 -28.36 -8.57
N VAL A 305 0.23 -27.32 -9.05
CA VAL A 305 1.44 -26.77 -8.44
C VAL A 305 1.11 -25.74 -7.33
N LEU A 306 -0.06 -25.11 -7.39
CA LEU A 306 -0.53 -24.08 -6.46
C LEU A 306 -1.37 -24.62 -5.29
N ARG A 307 -1.69 -25.92 -5.29
CA ARG A 307 -2.46 -26.62 -4.24
C ARG A 307 -1.67 -27.80 -3.70
N ASN A 308 -1.99 -28.21 -2.48
CA ASN A 308 -1.30 -29.33 -1.83
C ASN A 308 -1.84 -30.68 -2.34
N ASP A 309 -3.10 -30.73 -2.77
CA ASP A 309 -3.77 -31.98 -3.13
C ASP A 309 -4.66 -31.85 -4.39
N PRO A 310 -4.73 -32.89 -5.24
CA PRO A 310 -5.60 -32.91 -6.42
C PRO A 310 -7.09 -32.68 -6.15
N ILE A 311 -7.61 -33.03 -4.97
CA ILE A 311 -9.03 -32.79 -4.64
C ILE A 311 -9.34 -31.29 -4.57
N GLN A 312 -8.40 -30.49 -4.05
CA GLN A 312 -8.52 -29.03 -4.00
C GLN A 312 -8.46 -28.43 -5.41
N VAL A 313 -7.64 -29.01 -6.29
CA VAL A 313 -7.54 -28.62 -7.70
C VAL A 313 -8.87 -28.84 -8.42
N ALA A 314 -9.45 -30.03 -8.24
CA ALA A 314 -10.72 -30.41 -8.86
C ALA A 314 -11.89 -29.52 -8.38
N ARG A 315 -11.94 -29.22 -7.07
CA ARG A 315 -12.90 -28.27 -6.50
C ARG A 315 -12.74 -26.87 -7.11
N ASP A 316 -11.52 -26.34 -7.07
CA ASP A 316 -11.24 -24.95 -7.46
C ASP A 316 -11.43 -24.75 -8.97
N ILE A 317 -11.02 -25.70 -9.81
CA ILE A 317 -11.13 -25.57 -11.28
C ILE A 317 -12.61 -25.53 -11.71
N TYR A 318 -13.45 -26.39 -11.14
CA TYR A 318 -14.87 -26.45 -11.45
C TYR A 318 -15.63 -25.24 -10.89
N TYR A 319 -15.29 -24.81 -9.67
CA TYR A 319 -15.89 -23.60 -9.10
C TYR A 319 -15.54 -22.35 -9.92
N ILE A 320 -14.27 -22.20 -10.35
CA ILE A 320 -13.84 -21.07 -11.18
C ILE A 320 -14.49 -21.15 -12.57
N SER A 321 -14.65 -22.33 -13.16
CA SER A 321 -15.32 -22.45 -14.47
C SER A 321 -16.79 -22.03 -14.40
N ALA A 322 -17.52 -22.45 -13.36
CA ALA A 322 -18.90 -22.04 -13.14
C ALA A 322 -19.02 -20.51 -12.95
N GLN A 323 -18.08 -19.89 -12.23
CA GLN A 323 -18.03 -18.43 -12.10
C GLN A 323 -17.75 -17.74 -13.44
N LEU A 324 -16.82 -18.27 -14.24
CA LEU A 324 -16.48 -17.71 -15.56
C LEU A 324 -17.63 -17.83 -16.56
N GLU A 325 -18.44 -18.90 -16.48
CA GLU A 325 -19.61 -19.10 -17.33
C GLU A 325 -20.70 -18.07 -17.01
N ILE A 326 -21.00 -17.86 -15.73
CA ILE A 326 -21.90 -16.79 -15.28
C ILE A 326 -21.36 -15.41 -15.69
N GLU A 327 -20.05 -15.16 -15.56
CA GLU A 327 -19.44 -13.91 -16.03
C GLU A 327 -19.61 -13.72 -17.55
N LYS A 328 -19.47 -14.79 -18.36
CA LYS A 328 -19.68 -14.73 -19.81
C LYS A 328 -21.15 -14.45 -20.16
N GLU A 329 -22.09 -15.08 -19.47
CA GLU A 329 -23.53 -14.84 -19.65
C GLU A 329 -23.92 -13.40 -19.31
N LEU A 330 -23.38 -12.86 -18.21
CA LEU A 330 -23.66 -11.49 -17.75
C LEU A 330 -23.02 -10.41 -18.62
N ILE A 331 -21.80 -10.64 -19.10
CA ILE A 331 -20.99 -9.61 -19.79
C ILE A 331 -21.23 -9.64 -21.30
N GLY A 332 -21.62 -10.77 -21.89
CA GLY A 332 -21.76 -10.94 -23.33
C GLY A 332 -20.50 -10.59 -24.14
N LYS A 333 -20.62 -10.47 -25.47
CA LYS A 333 -19.54 -9.94 -26.34
C LYS A 333 -19.51 -8.41 -26.24
N THR A 334 -18.88 -7.87 -25.21
CA THR A 334 -18.70 -6.42 -25.04
C THR A 334 -17.32 -5.96 -25.50
N ASN A 335 -17.29 -4.83 -26.21
CA ASN A 335 -16.06 -4.13 -26.57
C ASN A 335 -15.51 -3.35 -25.36
N TYR A 336 -14.20 -3.09 -25.35
CA TYR A 336 -13.52 -2.36 -24.27
C TYR A 336 -14.18 -1.00 -23.98
N VAL A 337 -14.53 -0.25 -25.03
CA VAL A 337 -15.23 1.04 -24.94
C VAL A 337 -16.61 0.89 -24.28
N THR A 338 -17.36 -0.16 -24.63
CA THR A 338 -18.67 -0.43 -24.03
C THR A 338 -18.54 -0.70 -22.53
N ARG A 339 -17.52 -1.44 -22.10
CA ARG A 339 -17.26 -1.68 -20.67
C ARG A 339 -16.91 -0.39 -19.94
N PHE A 340 -16.10 0.47 -20.56
CA PHE A 340 -15.79 1.78 -19.99
C PHE A 340 -17.04 2.65 -19.83
N THR A 341 -17.93 2.69 -20.83
CA THR A 341 -19.20 3.42 -20.70
C THR A 341 -20.11 2.82 -19.62
N GLN A 342 -20.13 1.49 -19.48
CA GLN A 342 -20.93 0.80 -18.46
C GLN A 342 -20.53 1.16 -17.02
N LEU A 343 -19.27 1.57 -16.78
CA LEU A 343 -18.85 2.10 -15.46
C LEU A 343 -19.67 3.32 -15.03
N PHE A 344 -20.19 4.10 -15.97
CA PHE A 344 -20.94 5.32 -15.72
C PHE A 344 -22.45 5.15 -15.99
N THR A 345 -22.84 4.29 -16.93
CA THR A 345 -24.25 4.11 -17.31
C THR A 345 -25.00 3.17 -16.37
N VAL A 346 -24.39 2.06 -15.91
CA VAL A 346 -25.09 1.03 -15.13
C VAL A 346 -25.17 1.44 -13.65
N PRO A 347 -26.35 1.61 -13.03
CA PRO A 347 -26.49 2.16 -11.68
C PRO A 347 -25.70 1.41 -10.60
N ARG A 348 -25.68 0.07 -10.64
CA ARG A 348 -24.93 -0.77 -9.69
C ARG A 348 -23.43 -0.55 -9.80
N ILE A 349 -22.90 -0.58 -11.03
CA ILE A 349 -21.47 -0.40 -11.30
C ILE A 349 -21.07 1.04 -11.00
N ARG A 350 -21.90 2.02 -11.36
CA ARG A 350 -21.69 3.44 -11.07
C ARG A 350 -21.55 3.72 -9.57
N ARG A 351 -22.39 3.12 -8.72
CA ARG A 351 -22.27 3.27 -7.25
C ARG A 351 -20.96 2.68 -6.72
N ALA A 352 -20.57 1.50 -7.22
CA ALA A 352 -19.30 0.87 -6.85
C ALA A 352 -18.09 1.69 -7.34
N ASN A 353 -18.16 2.19 -8.57
CA ASN A 353 -17.15 3.05 -9.18
C ASN A 353 -17.01 4.37 -8.42
N LEU A 354 -18.12 5.02 -8.07
CA LEU A 354 -18.11 6.25 -7.26
C LEU A 354 -17.46 6.01 -5.90
N ALA A 355 -17.80 4.91 -5.21
CA ALA A 355 -17.17 4.57 -3.94
C ALA A 355 -15.66 4.33 -4.08
N ALA A 356 -15.23 3.60 -5.13
CA ALA A 356 -13.82 3.38 -5.42
C ALA A 356 -13.08 4.70 -5.72
N PHE A 357 -13.64 5.56 -6.58
CA PHE A 357 -13.09 6.88 -6.90
C PHE A 357 -12.95 7.75 -5.66
N THR A 358 -14.00 7.86 -4.84
CA THR A 358 -13.96 8.65 -3.60
C THR A 358 -12.88 8.16 -2.65
N VAL A 359 -12.76 6.85 -2.45
CA VAL A 359 -11.73 6.27 -1.56
C VAL A 359 -10.32 6.50 -2.10
N MET A 360 -10.10 6.32 -3.41
CA MET A 360 -8.80 6.55 -4.04
C MET A 360 -8.40 8.03 -3.99
N ILE A 361 -9.33 8.96 -4.25
CA ILE A 361 -9.09 10.40 -4.12
C ILE A 361 -8.78 10.76 -2.66
N ALA A 362 -9.58 10.27 -1.71
CA ALA A 362 -9.34 10.53 -0.29
C ALA A 362 -7.96 10.00 0.17
N GLN A 363 -7.54 8.83 -0.33
CA GLN A 363 -6.21 8.28 -0.08
C GLN A 363 -5.09 9.17 -0.65
N GLN A 364 -5.25 9.76 -1.83
CA GLN A 364 -4.24 10.68 -2.37
C GLN A 364 -4.24 12.03 -1.63
N MET A 365 -5.42 12.55 -1.32
CA MET A 365 -5.59 13.83 -0.62
C MET A 365 -5.11 13.82 0.83
N CYS A 366 -4.93 12.65 1.44
CA CYS A 366 -4.32 12.56 2.76
C CYS A 366 -2.83 12.98 2.79
N GLY A 367 -2.20 13.21 1.62
CA GLY A 367 -0.86 13.79 1.55
C GLY A 367 0.27 12.79 1.86
N ILE A 368 0.00 11.49 1.96
CA ILE A 368 1.03 10.48 2.24
C ILE A 368 2.17 10.50 1.20
N ASN A 369 1.84 10.74 -0.08
CA ASN A 369 2.83 10.86 -1.13
C ASN A 369 3.69 12.12 -1.00
N ILE A 370 3.17 13.22 -0.44
CA ILE A 370 3.99 14.42 -0.19
C ILE A 370 5.10 14.07 0.80
N ILE A 371 4.79 13.34 1.86
CA ILE A 371 5.80 12.90 2.83
C ILE A 371 6.73 11.85 2.20
N ALA A 372 6.21 10.89 1.44
CA ALA A 372 7.05 9.86 0.81
C ALA A 372 8.06 10.44 -0.21
N PHE A 373 7.68 11.47 -0.99
CA PHE A 373 8.51 12.08 -2.04
C PHE A 373 9.31 13.30 -1.59
N TYR A 374 8.87 14.01 -0.55
CA TYR A 374 9.47 15.28 -0.14
C TYR A 374 9.83 15.32 1.34
N SER A 375 9.73 14.22 2.12
CA SER A 375 10.10 14.24 3.54
C SER A 375 11.51 14.79 3.78
N THR A 376 12.48 14.43 2.95
CA THR A 376 13.85 14.93 3.11
C THR A 376 13.90 16.43 2.85
N THR A 377 13.26 16.92 1.79
CA THR A 377 13.15 18.36 1.49
C THR A 377 12.44 19.13 2.61
N VAL A 378 11.36 18.57 3.17
CA VAL A 378 10.61 19.17 4.28
C VAL A 378 11.48 19.30 5.52
N PHE A 379 12.28 18.29 5.86
CA PHE A 379 13.20 18.37 7.01
C PHE A 379 14.36 19.35 6.75
N VAL A 380 14.89 19.42 5.54
CA VAL A 380 15.91 20.42 5.18
C VAL A 380 15.35 21.85 5.32
N ASN A 381 14.14 22.09 4.79
CA ASN A 381 13.46 23.39 4.92
C ASN A 381 13.10 23.74 6.37
N ALA A 382 12.95 22.74 7.25
CA ALA A 382 12.77 22.94 8.68
C ALA A 382 14.06 23.31 9.44
N GLY A 383 15.22 23.33 8.77
CA GLY A 383 16.51 23.71 9.33
C GLY A 383 17.43 22.54 9.69
N PHE A 384 17.06 21.30 9.36
CA PHE A 384 17.95 20.15 9.58
C PHE A 384 19.04 20.07 8.50
N THR A 385 20.22 19.60 8.88
CA THR A 385 21.28 19.27 7.91
C THR A 385 20.81 18.13 6.99
N GLN A 386 21.31 18.07 5.75
CA GLN A 386 20.92 17.06 4.76
C GLN A 386 21.02 15.62 5.30
N PHE A 387 22.08 15.31 6.05
CA PHE A 387 22.24 14.01 6.71
C PHE A 387 21.17 13.73 7.77
N ARG A 388 20.87 14.70 8.65
CA ARG A 388 19.81 14.56 9.67
C ARG A 388 18.42 14.47 9.03
N ALA A 389 18.20 15.16 7.92
CA ALA A 389 16.96 15.06 7.14
C ALA A 389 16.76 13.67 6.52
N LEU A 390 17.83 13.03 6.03
CA LEU A 390 17.79 11.65 5.56
C LEU A 390 17.51 10.65 6.70
N ILE A 391 18.10 10.86 7.88
CA ILE A 391 17.77 10.07 9.08
C ILE A 391 16.29 10.24 9.46
N GLY A 392 15.76 11.46 9.42
CA GLY A 392 14.33 11.72 9.65
C GLY A 392 13.43 10.98 8.66
N SER A 393 13.81 10.96 7.38
CA SER A 393 13.10 10.22 6.33
C SER A 393 13.18 8.69 6.53
N PHE A 394 14.32 8.17 7.02
CA PHE A 394 14.46 6.78 7.43
C PHE A 394 13.54 6.44 8.61
N GLY A 395 13.50 7.30 9.64
CA GLY A 395 12.58 7.14 10.77
C GLY A 395 11.11 7.10 10.33
N PHE A 396 10.72 7.98 9.40
CA PHE A 396 9.40 7.94 8.78
C PHE A 396 9.12 6.61 8.06
N GLY A 397 10.05 6.13 7.23
CA GLY A 397 9.93 4.84 6.54
C GLY A 397 9.77 3.66 7.51
N LEU A 398 10.52 3.68 8.62
CA LEU A 398 10.45 2.66 9.67
C LEU A 398 9.10 2.66 10.37
N VAL A 399 8.60 3.83 10.78
CA VAL A 399 7.28 3.98 11.40
C VAL A 399 6.18 3.51 10.43
N ASN A 400 6.26 3.89 9.16
CA ASN A 400 5.29 3.48 8.14
C ASN A 400 5.24 1.95 7.97
N TRP A 401 6.39 1.26 8.01
CA TRP A 401 6.43 -0.20 7.93
C TRP A 401 5.98 -0.89 9.22
N LEU A 402 6.42 -0.41 10.40
CA LEU A 402 6.03 -0.98 11.69
C LEU A 402 4.52 -0.88 11.93
N PHE A 403 3.90 0.25 11.61
CA PHE A 403 2.46 0.44 11.75
C PHE A 403 1.63 -0.26 10.66
N ALA A 404 2.27 -0.85 9.63
CA ALA A 404 1.58 -1.69 8.67
C ALA A 404 1.15 -3.05 9.27
N PHE A 405 1.88 -3.59 10.26
CA PHE A 405 1.54 -4.88 10.89
C PHE A 405 0.21 -4.85 11.67
N PRO A 406 -0.04 -3.89 12.58
CA PRO A 406 -1.34 -3.80 13.25
C PRO A 406 -2.48 -3.54 12.26
N ALA A 407 -2.25 -2.72 11.23
CA ALA A 407 -3.25 -2.44 10.19
C ALA A 407 -3.65 -3.72 9.43
N PHE A 408 -2.69 -4.60 9.18
CA PHE A 408 -2.93 -5.88 8.52
C PHE A 408 -3.79 -6.84 9.36
N TRP A 409 -3.61 -6.91 10.67
CA TRP A 409 -4.43 -7.77 11.53
C TRP A 409 -5.80 -7.16 11.84
N THR A 410 -5.85 -5.85 12.08
CA THR A 410 -7.10 -5.16 12.46
C THR A 410 -8.12 -5.07 11.32
N ILE A 411 -7.69 -5.12 10.05
CA ILE A 411 -8.60 -5.02 8.90
C ILE A 411 -9.60 -6.18 8.81
N ASP A 412 -9.15 -7.39 9.15
CA ASP A 412 -9.98 -8.59 9.10
C ASP A 412 -10.86 -8.73 10.35
N THR A 413 -10.46 -8.13 11.49
CA THR A 413 -11.23 -8.15 12.75
C THR A 413 -12.30 -7.06 12.82
N PHE A 414 -11.94 -5.80 12.57
CA PHE A 414 -12.84 -4.64 12.73
C PHE A 414 -13.62 -4.27 11.45
N GLY A 415 -13.23 -4.86 10.33
CA GLY A 415 -13.82 -4.60 9.02
C GLY A 415 -13.34 -3.31 8.36
N ARG A 416 -13.29 -3.33 7.03
CA ARG A 416 -12.68 -2.29 6.18
C ARG A 416 -13.33 -0.90 6.30
N ARG A 417 -14.66 -0.84 6.37
CA ARG A 417 -15.42 0.43 6.43
C ARG A 417 -15.19 1.17 7.75
N SER A 418 -15.19 0.43 8.86
CA SER A 418 -15.00 1.01 10.20
C SER A 418 -13.61 1.61 10.33
N LEU A 419 -12.58 0.84 9.89
CA LEU A 419 -11.19 1.28 9.94
C LEU A 419 -10.96 2.56 9.11
N LEU A 420 -11.56 2.65 7.93
CA LEU A 420 -11.45 3.81 7.05
C LEU A 420 -12.12 5.05 7.64
N LEU A 421 -13.35 4.92 8.17
CA LEU A 421 -14.07 6.04 8.78
C LEU A 421 -13.45 6.51 10.09
N PHE A 422 -12.76 5.63 10.81
CA PHE A 422 -12.04 5.97 12.04
C PHE A 422 -10.71 6.67 11.78
N THR A 423 -9.95 6.21 10.78
CA THR A 423 -8.58 6.72 10.53
C THR A 423 -8.55 8.08 9.85
N PHE A 424 -9.47 8.38 8.91
CA PHE A 424 -9.48 9.65 8.18
C PHE A 424 -9.57 10.91 9.08
N PRO A 425 -10.48 10.98 10.07
CA PRO A 425 -10.53 12.12 10.99
C PRO A 425 -9.25 12.28 11.81
N GLN A 426 -8.63 11.17 12.25
CA GLN A 426 -7.38 11.21 13.00
C GLN A 426 -6.21 11.73 12.15
N MET A 427 -6.17 11.32 10.88
CA MET A 427 -5.21 11.86 9.92
C MET A 427 -5.40 13.36 9.72
N PHE A 428 -6.64 13.86 9.63
CA PHE A 428 -6.90 15.30 9.50
C PHE A 428 -6.28 16.11 10.64
N TRP A 429 -6.51 15.71 11.90
CA TRP A 429 -5.96 16.43 13.06
C TRP A 429 -4.44 16.39 13.13
N THR A 430 -3.84 15.25 12.82
CA THR A 430 -2.38 15.07 12.88
C THR A 430 -1.66 15.81 11.75
N LEU A 431 -2.20 15.82 10.53
CA LEU A 431 -1.67 16.63 9.42
C LEU A 431 -1.85 18.12 9.66
N LEU A 432 -2.98 18.54 10.24
CA LEU A 432 -3.20 19.93 10.63
C LEU A 432 -2.15 20.35 11.68
N ALA A 433 -1.89 19.52 12.69
CA ALA A 433 -0.86 19.77 13.67
C ALA A 433 0.54 19.88 13.02
N ALA A 434 0.90 18.94 12.14
CA ALA A 434 2.17 18.97 11.42
C ALA A 434 2.33 20.24 10.57
N GLY A 435 1.29 20.63 9.84
CA GLY A 435 1.28 21.87 9.05
C GLY A 435 1.45 23.12 9.91
N LEU A 436 0.71 23.21 11.03
CA LEU A 436 0.83 24.33 11.97
C LEU A 436 2.23 24.40 12.60
N CYS A 437 2.88 23.26 12.88
CA CYS A 437 4.26 23.23 13.36
C CYS A 437 5.26 23.85 12.37
N THR A 438 5.04 23.69 11.06
CA THR A 438 5.91 24.33 10.04
C THR A 438 5.75 25.84 9.96
N LEU A 439 4.58 26.39 10.35
CA LEU A 439 4.27 27.82 10.36
C LEU A 439 4.83 28.57 11.59
N ILE A 440 5.28 27.86 12.62
CA ILE A 440 5.95 28.48 13.77
C ILE A 440 7.28 29.09 13.28
N SER A 441 7.43 30.40 13.46
CA SER A 441 8.56 31.19 12.93
C SER A 441 9.93 30.70 13.44
N SER A 442 10.96 30.88 12.61
CA SER A 442 12.36 30.48 12.83
C SER A 442 13.10 31.24 13.95
N GLU A 443 12.47 32.19 14.62
CA GLU A 443 13.07 32.90 15.78
C GLU A 443 13.14 32.07 17.07
N HIS A 444 12.43 30.93 17.14
CA HIS A 444 12.53 29.99 18.26
C HIS A 444 13.01 28.62 17.78
N THR A 445 14.27 28.56 17.37
CA THR A 445 14.92 27.28 16.98
C THR A 445 14.87 26.25 18.12
N GLU A 446 14.91 26.68 19.38
CA GLU A 446 14.78 25.82 20.56
C GLU A 446 13.40 25.15 20.72
N LEU A 447 12.32 25.79 20.26
CA LEU A 447 10.95 25.24 20.32
C LEU A 447 10.67 24.23 19.19
N LYS A 448 11.33 24.36 18.03
CA LYS A 448 11.24 23.38 16.93
C LYS A 448 11.98 22.09 17.26
N THR A 449 13.15 22.18 17.87
CA THR A 449 13.91 21.02 18.36
C THR A 449 13.28 20.39 19.60
N GLY A 450 12.58 21.16 20.44
CA GLY A 450 11.92 20.67 21.65
C GLY A 450 10.83 19.61 21.43
N LEU A 451 10.20 19.58 20.24
CA LEU A 451 9.19 18.58 19.87
C LEU A 451 9.76 17.37 19.09
N THR A 452 11.03 17.39 18.68
CA THR A 452 11.66 16.35 17.83
C THR A 452 12.90 15.70 18.45
N MET A 453 12.92 15.56 19.77
CA MET A 453 13.99 14.98 20.59
C MET A 453 15.20 15.90 20.81
N GLN A 454 15.16 16.63 21.93
CA GLN A 454 16.28 16.76 22.87
C GLN A 454 15.80 17.53 24.11
N ARG A 455 15.50 16.82 25.21
CA ARG A 455 15.58 17.35 26.58
C ARG A 455 16.08 16.23 27.50
N THR A 456 17.05 16.58 28.33
CA THR A 456 17.71 15.71 29.31
C THR A 456 16.73 15.22 30.38
N LEU A 457 16.98 14.03 30.94
CA LEU A 457 16.05 13.25 31.77
C LEU A 457 15.43 14.00 32.97
N GLU A 458 16.05 15.07 33.47
CA GLU A 458 15.59 15.80 34.66
C GLU A 458 14.41 16.75 34.40
N GLU A 459 14.22 17.25 33.18
CA GLU A 459 13.07 18.13 32.86
C GLU A 459 11.80 17.35 32.51
N LEU A 460 11.93 16.05 32.24
CA LEU A 460 10.84 15.19 31.81
C LEU A 460 9.91 14.84 32.99
N ASP A 461 10.47 14.67 34.20
CA ASP A 461 9.69 14.35 35.40
C ASP A 461 8.76 15.49 35.83
N TYR A 462 9.13 16.75 35.60
CA TYR A 462 8.31 17.90 35.99
C TYR A 462 7.12 18.12 35.05
N VAL A 463 7.25 17.76 33.77
CA VAL A 463 6.17 17.87 32.77
C VAL A 463 5.14 16.74 32.94
N PHE A 464 5.57 15.55 33.38
CA PHE A 464 4.69 14.42 33.66
C PHE A 464 4.09 14.43 35.08
N ALA A 465 4.54 15.31 35.98
CA ALA A 465 3.98 15.47 37.33
C ALA A 465 2.60 16.16 37.37
N VAL A 466 2.16 16.80 36.27
CA VAL A 466 0.88 17.53 36.26
C VAL A 466 -0.26 16.62 35.79
N PRO A 467 -1.31 16.43 36.61
CA PRO A 467 -2.47 15.62 36.21
C PRO A 467 -3.13 16.19 34.95
N VAL A 468 -3.40 15.32 33.96
CA VAL A 468 -4.01 15.65 32.65
C VAL A 468 -5.27 16.52 32.78
N ARG A 469 -6.02 16.37 33.87
CA ARG A 469 -7.22 17.17 34.17
C ARG A 469 -6.92 18.66 34.37
N THR A 470 -5.79 19.00 34.98
CA THR A 470 -5.37 20.39 35.26
C THR A 470 -4.91 21.08 33.98
N PHE A 471 -4.15 20.38 33.13
CA PHE A 471 -3.72 20.88 31.82
C PHE A 471 -4.91 21.13 30.90
N MET A 472 -5.85 20.18 30.84
CA MET A 472 -7.04 20.25 30.00
C MET A 472 -8.01 21.34 30.49
N LYS A 473 -8.14 21.53 31.81
CA LYS A 473 -8.92 22.65 32.39
C LYS A 473 -8.33 24.00 31.99
N TYR A 474 -7.02 24.18 32.09
CA TYR A 474 -6.37 25.45 31.70
C TYR A 474 -6.47 25.73 30.19
N GLN A 475 -6.33 24.70 29.35
CA GLN A 475 -6.50 24.87 27.90
C GLN A 475 -7.93 25.30 27.55
N LEU A 476 -8.94 24.73 28.20
CA LEU A 476 -10.35 25.07 27.96
C LEU A 476 -10.78 26.40 28.57
N THR A 477 -10.32 26.75 29.78
CA THR A 477 -10.80 27.94 30.48
C THR A 477 -9.97 29.20 30.27
N VAL A 478 -8.69 29.07 29.88
CA VAL A 478 -7.77 30.21 29.78
C VAL A 478 -7.21 30.37 28.37
N ALA A 479 -6.70 29.30 27.75
CA ALA A 479 -6.02 29.40 26.47
C ALA A 479 -7.00 29.58 25.28
N LEU A 480 -8.11 28.84 25.28
CA LEU A 480 -9.12 28.90 24.20
C LEU A 480 -9.85 30.26 24.15
N PRO A 481 -10.31 30.83 25.29
CA PRO A 481 -10.94 32.16 25.29
C PRO A 481 -9.97 33.29 24.94
N TRP A 482 -8.70 33.19 25.35
CA TRP A 482 -7.66 34.14 24.95
C TRP A 482 -7.39 34.09 23.44
N TRP A 483 -7.30 32.89 22.87
CA TRP A 483 -7.08 32.70 21.44
C TRP A 483 -8.22 33.27 20.61
N PHE A 484 -9.48 33.04 21.02
CA PHE A 484 -10.64 33.66 20.40
C PHE A 484 -10.63 35.19 20.50
N LYS A 485 -10.32 35.76 21.67
CA LYS A 485 -10.25 37.23 21.83
C LYS A 485 -9.13 37.87 21.00
N LYS A 486 -7.98 37.21 20.89
CA LYS A 486 -6.81 37.76 20.21
C LYS A 486 -6.89 37.62 18.68
N TYR A 487 -7.30 36.46 18.17
CA TYR A 487 -7.24 36.14 16.74
C TYR A 487 -8.60 36.24 16.04
N VAL A 488 -9.72 36.06 16.75
CA VAL A 488 -11.07 36.17 16.15
C VAL A 488 -11.66 37.57 16.34
N PHE A 489 -11.49 38.19 17.52
CA PHE A 489 -11.96 39.55 17.80
C PHE A 489 -10.92 40.67 17.60
N PHE A 490 -9.73 40.35 17.07
CA PHE A 490 -8.66 41.31 16.72
C PHE A 490 -8.22 42.28 17.85
N GLN A 491 -8.38 41.88 19.13
CA GLN A 491 -7.92 42.69 20.27
C GLN A 491 -6.41 42.48 20.50
N ARG A 492 -5.59 43.44 20.06
CA ARG A 492 -4.11 43.36 20.11
C ARG A 492 -3.49 43.34 21.52
N ASN A 493 -4.20 43.81 22.55
CA ASN A 493 -3.67 43.94 23.93
C ASN A 493 -4.00 42.75 24.86
N ALA A 494 -4.47 41.61 24.34
CA ALA A 494 -4.75 40.44 25.19
C ALA A 494 -3.45 39.69 25.56
N THR A 495 -3.04 39.75 26.82
CA THR A 495 -1.91 38.99 27.40
C THR A 495 -2.39 37.69 28.05
N LYS A 496 -1.71 36.58 27.75
CA LYS A 496 -2.01 35.25 28.32
C LYS A 496 -1.27 35.10 29.65
N PRO A 497 -1.95 34.82 30.79
CA PRO A 497 -1.25 34.53 32.03
C PRO A 497 -0.52 33.19 31.93
N PRO A 498 0.77 33.09 32.31
CA PRO A 498 1.54 31.85 32.16
C PRO A 498 1.03 30.77 33.11
N LEU A 499 1.06 29.51 32.67
CA LEU A 499 0.74 28.34 33.50
C LEU A 499 1.83 28.07 34.55
N TYR A 500 3.00 28.70 34.39
CA TYR A 500 4.16 28.57 35.26
C TYR A 500 4.50 29.94 35.87
N GLN A 501 4.55 30.01 37.19
CA GLN A 501 5.23 31.08 37.92
C GLN A 501 6.56 30.50 38.42
N PHE A 502 7.69 31.01 37.91
CA PHE A 502 9.03 30.62 38.34
C PHE A 502 9.55 31.49 39.51
N ASP A 503 8.68 32.28 40.13
CA ASP A 503 9.01 33.14 41.25
C ASP A 503 8.35 32.64 42.52
N GLU A 504 8.96 31.61 43.14
CA GLU A 504 8.85 31.33 44.58
C GLU A 504 9.87 30.24 44.93
N VAL A 505 11.15 30.64 45.03
CA VAL A 505 12.18 29.86 45.74
C VAL A 505 12.61 30.69 46.95
N PRO A 506 12.52 30.16 48.19
CA PRO A 506 12.93 30.89 49.39
C PRO A 506 14.41 31.31 49.33
N SER A 507 14.70 32.47 49.89
CA SER A 507 15.96 33.22 49.80
C SER A 507 17.19 32.58 50.47
N ASP A 508 17.16 31.30 50.85
CA ASP A 508 18.21 30.67 51.67
C ASP A 508 19.22 29.82 50.89
N LEU A 509 19.05 29.64 49.58
CA LEU A 509 19.99 28.87 48.73
C LEU A 509 20.91 29.72 47.82
N ARG A 510 20.81 31.05 47.86
CA ARG A 510 21.70 31.93 47.06
C ARG A 510 23.14 32.06 47.58
N ARG A 511 23.47 31.57 48.78
CA ARG A 511 24.83 31.70 49.34
C ARG A 511 25.78 30.54 49.03
N VAL A 512 25.30 29.40 48.55
CA VAL A 512 26.17 28.23 48.30
C VAL A 512 26.67 28.18 46.85
N SER A 513 25.90 28.67 45.88
CA SER A 513 26.28 28.61 44.45
C SER A 513 27.34 29.67 44.05
N ILE A 514 27.39 30.81 44.73
CA ILE A 514 28.35 31.89 44.39
C ILE A 514 29.79 31.52 44.81
N HIS A 515 29.98 30.67 45.83
CA HIS A 515 31.32 30.23 46.25
C HIS A 515 31.93 29.12 45.37
N HIS A 516 31.12 28.29 44.70
CA HIS A 516 31.65 27.26 43.80
C HIS A 516 31.98 27.78 42.39
N ALA A 517 31.31 28.83 41.91
CA ALA A 517 31.61 29.44 40.61
C ALA A 517 32.88 30.32 40.62
N ALA A 518 33.25 30.90 41.77
CA ALA A 518 34.49 31.68 41.91
C ALA A 518 35.76 30.80 42.06
N ALA A 519 35.63 29.59 42.60
CA ALA A 519 36.76 28.65 42.70
C ALA A 519 37.10 28.00 41.35
N ALA A 520 36.10 27.68 40.52
CA ALA A 520 36.32 27.04 39.22
C ALA A 520 36.89 27.99 38.14
N SER A 521 36.78 29.31 38.31
CA SER A 521 37.32 30.31 37.37
C SER A 521 38.76 30.72 37.66
N SER A 522 39.31 30.45 38.87
CA SER A 522 40.70 30.77 39.22
C SER A 522 41.69 29.64 38.90
N ASP A 523 41.22 28.40 38.79
CA ASP A 523 42.07 27.25 38.44
C ASP A 523 42.37 27.13 36.93
N ASP A 524 41.58 27.77 36.07
CA ASP A 524 41.74 27.69 34.60
C ASP A 524 42.62 28.83 34.02
N GLU A 525 42.81 29.93 34.76
CA GLU A 525 43.77 30.99 34.39
C GLU A 525 45.22 30.66 34.80
N SER A 526 45.43 29.84 35.84
CA SER A 526 46.76 29.40 36.30
C SER A 526 47.43 28.40 35.35
N LYS A 527 46.66 27.59 34.61
CA LYS A 527 47.18 26.56 33.68
C LYS A 527 47.46 27.05 32.26
N ARG A 528 47.20 28.32 31.95
CA ARG A 528 47.54 28.95 30.66
C ARG A 528 48.79 29.84 30.69
N ALA A 529 49.47 29.96 31.83
CA ALA A 529 50.66 30.78 32.01
C ALA A 529 51.90 30.01 32.49
N MET A 530 52.01 28.71 32.20
CA MET A 530 53.22 27.91 32.45
C MET A 530 53.61 27.08 31.23
#